data_AF-A0A2V8Q5X2-F1
#
_entry.id   AF-A0A2V8Q5X2-F1
#
_cell.length_a   1.000
_cell.length_b   1.000
_cell.length_c   1.000
_cell.angle_alpha   90.00
_cell.angle_beta   90.00
_cell.angle_gamma   90.00
#
_symmetry.space_group_name_H-M   'P 1'
#
loop_
_entity.id
_entity.type
_entity.pdbx_description
1 polymer ?
#
loop_
_entity_poly.entity_id
_entity_poly.type
_entity_poly.pdbx_seq_one_letter_code
_entity_poly.pdbx_strand_id
1 'polypeptide(L)'
;MERLGRTSNILFVERKEFPKASARAVLESGAELAIPLEGLVDFAKERDRLSRQRDKLQNESQRLALQLADAQFKSRAAPDKVRDVEDRFAEVAVQIAALNRHMDALS
;
A
#
# COMPACT_ATOMS: atom_id res chain seq x y z
N MET A 1 3.72 -21.75 24.27
CA MET A 1 2.55 -20.85 24.29
C MET A 1 2.92 -19.59 23.55
N GLU A 2 2.40 -19.43 22.34
CA GLU A 2 2.65 -18.24 21.52
C GLU A 2 1.66 -17.15 21.91
N ARG A 3 2.18 -15.95 22.17
CA ARG A 3 1.41 -14.86 22.78
C ARG A 3 0.68 -14.08 21.67
N LEU A 4 -0.57 -14.44 21.39
CA LEU A 4 -1.43 -13.69 20.45
C LEU A 4 -1.85 -12.34 21.06
N GLY A 5 -1.02 -11.31 20.86
CA GLY A 5 -1.39 -9.91 21.12
C GLY A 5 -1.71 -9.55 22.58
N ARG A 6 -1.87 -8.26 22.87
CA ARG A 6 -2.46 -7.76 24.12
C ARG A 6 -3.94 -7.50 23.85
N THR A 7 -4.82 -8.37 24.33
CA THR A 7 -6.27 -8.24 24.12
C THR A 7 -6.92 -7.65 25.36
N SER A 8 -7.59 -6.51 25.21
CA SER A 8 -8.23 -5.79 26.31
C SER A 8 -9.61 -6.34 26.67
N ASN A 9 -10.32 -6.95 25.71
CA ASN A 9 -11.68 -7.45 25.87
C ASN A 9 -11.92 -8.70 24.99
N ILE A 10 -12.60 -9.71 25.54
CA ILE A 10 -13.06 -10.91 24.84
C ILE A 10 -14.58 -10.96 24.95
N LEU A 11 -15.28 -11.08 23.83
CA LEU A 11 -16.74 -11.19 23.78
C LEU A 11 -17.10 -12.55 23.18
N PHE A 12 -18.04 -13.24 23.82
CA PHE A 12 -18.64 -14.45 23.27
C PHE A 12 -19.90 -14.04 22.50
N VAL A 13 -19.89 -14.27 21.19
CA VAL A 13 -21.01 -13.95 20.29
C VAL A 13 -21.55 -15.23 19.66
N GLU A 14 -22.85 -15.28 19.40
CA GLU A 14 -23.44 -16.40 18.66
C GLU A 14 -22.94 -16.41 17.21
N ARG A 15 -22.83 -17.61 16.61
CA ARG A 15 -22.23 -17.84 15.28
C ARG A 15 -22.81 -16.98 14.14
N LYS A 16 -24.00 -16.42 14.33
CA LYS A 16 -24.73 -15.60 13.36
C LYS A 16 -24.31 -14.12 13.36
N GLU A 17 -23.56 -13.68 14.37
CA GLU A 17 -23.20 -12.26 14.59
C GLU A 17 -21.73 -11.93 14.27
N PHE A 18 -20.99 -12.84 13.66
CA PHE A 18 -19.60 -12.55 13.28
C PHE A 18 -19.52 -11.38 12.28
N PRO A 19 -18.69 -10.36 12.53
CA PRO A 19 -18.44 -9.30 11.56
C PRO A 19 -17.86 -9.90 10.28
N LYS A 20 -18.34 -9.44 9.11
CA LYS A 20 -17.92 -9.98 7.80
C LYS A 20 -16.41 -9.86 7.58
N ALA A 21 -15.78 -8.82 8.13
CA ALA A 21 -14.34 -8.56 8.07
C ALA A 21 -13.61 -9.11 9.31
N SER A 22 -13.68 -10.43 9.52
CA SER A 22 -12.99 -11.10 10.63
C SER A 22 -12.06 -12.21 10.14
N ALA A 23 -10.86 -12.31 10.71
CA ALA A 23 -10.03 -13.50 10.57
C ALA A 23 -10.63 -14.64 11.40
N ARG A 24 -10.78 -15.84 10.83
CA ARG A 24 -11.45 -16.99 11.47
C ARG A 24 -10.50 -18.15 11.69
N ALA A 25 -10.60 -18.79 12.85
CA ALA A 25 -9.92 -20.04 13.16
C ALA A 25 -10.89 -20.99 13.88
N VAL A 26 -10.83 -22.27 13.52
CA VAL A 26 -11.59 -23.34 14.19
C VAL A 26 -10.62 -24.07 15.11
N LEU A 27 -10.92 -24.13 16.40
CA LEU A 27 -10.13 -24.86 17.38
C LEU A 27 -10.52 -26.35 17.35
N GLU A 28 -9.59 -27.23 17.73
CA GLU A 28 -9.83 -28.68 17.80
C GLU A 28 -10.99 -29.06 18.73
N SER A 29 -11.33 -28.18 19.70
CA SER A 29 -12.49 -28.31 20.58
C SER A 29 -13.84 -27.99 19.92
N GLY A 30 -13.85 -27.61 18.64
CA GLY A 30 -15.07 -27.23 17.90
C GLY A 30 -15.50 -25.77 18.10
N ALA A 31 -14.74 -24.98 18.87
CA ALA A 31 -14.98 -23.56 19.05
C ALA A 31 -14.47 -22.75 17.84
N GLU A 32 -15.21 -21.73 17.43
CA GLU A 32 -14.81 -20.80 16.37
C GLU A 32 -14.33 -19.48 16.97
N LEU A 33 -13.11 -19.08 16.65
CA LEU A 33 -12.56 -17.78 16.95
C LEU A 33 -12.70 -16.87 15.74
N ALA A 34 -13.28 -15.69 15.93
CA ALA A 34 -13.22 -14.61 14.96
C ALA A 34 -12.52 -13.40 15.58
N ILE A 35 -11.54 -12.87 14.87
CA ILE A 35 -10.87 -11.63 15.22
C ILE A 35 -11.39 -10.56 14.26
N PRO A 36 -12.26 -9.65 14.70
CA PRO A 36 -12.67 -8.51 13.89
C PRO A 36 -11.43 -7.70 13.51
N LEU A 37 -11.20 -7.52 12.20
CA LEU A 37 -10.12 -6.69 11.70
C LEU A 37 -10.56 -5.21 11.59
N GLU A 38 -11.86 -4.95 11.68
CA GLU A 38 -12.44 -3.62 11.81
C GLU A 38 -11.91 -2.94 13.09
N GLY A 39 -11.07 -1.91 12.91
CA GLY A 39 -10.44 -1.14 13.99
C GLY A 39 -9.01 -1.56 14.37
N LEU A 40 -8.48 -2.67 13.83
CA LEU A 40 -7.08 -3.10 14.04
C LEU A 40 -6.13 -2.57 12.96
N VAL A 41 -6.65 -2.28 11.76
CA VAL A 41 -5.97 -1.59 10.67
C VAL A 41 -6.95 -0.54 10.13
N ASP A 42 -6.61 0.74 10.26
CA ASP A 42 -7.39 1.82 9.65
C ASP A 42 -7.08 1.83 8.15
N PHE A 43 -7.78 0.98 7.40
CA PHE A 43 -7.63 0.85 5.94
C PHE A 43 -7.92 2.17 5.22
N ALA A 44 -8.78 3.02 5.76
CA ALA A 44 -9.04 4.35 5.21
C ALA A 44 -7.80 5.24 5.36
N LYS A 45 -7.20 5.28 6.55
CA LYS A 45 -5.96 6.02 6.82
C LYS A 45 -4.75 5.45 6.08
N GLU A 46 -4.67 4.12 5.92
CA GLU A 46 -3.59 3.49 5.17
C GLU A 46 -3.73 3.78 3.66
N ARG A 47 -4.95 3.72 3.11
CA ARG A 47 -5.23 4.18 1.74
C ARG A 47 -4.89 5.65 1.55
N ASP A 48 -5.24 6.51 2.51
CA ASP A 48 -4.90 7.94 2.46
C ASP A 48 -3.38 8.16 2.50
N ARG A 49 -2.65 7.41 3.33
CA ARG A 49 -1.19 7.45 3.40
C ARG A 49 -0.56 7.03 2.08
N LEU A 50 -1.01 5.91 1.51
CA LEU A 50 -0.53 5.39 0.24
C LEU A 50 -0.88 6.32 -0.93
N SER A 51 -2.09 6.91 -0.94
CA SER A 51 -2.49 7.90 -1.95
C SER A 51 -1.58 9.13 -1.90
N ARG A 52 -1.31 9.68 -0.71
CA ARG A 52 -0.39 10.82 -0.58
C ARG A 52 1.04 10.48 -1.04
N GLN A 53 1.49 9.26 -0.79
CA GLN A 53 2.80 8.80 -1.25
C GLN A 53 2.84 8.65 -2.78
N ARG A 54 1.80 8.08 -3.38
CA ARG A 54 1.62 8.00 -4.83
C ARG A 54 1.64 9.38 -5.47
N ASP A 55 0.88 10.33 -4.93
CA ASP A 55 0.76 11.68 -5.50
C ASP A 55 2.10 12.42 -5.49
N LYS A 56 2.93 12.23 -4.46
CA LYS A 56 4.30 12.77 -4.40
C LYS A 56 5.16 12.20 -5.53
N LEU A 57 5.15 10.88 -5.71
CA LEU A 57 5.93 10.21 -6.75
C LEU A 57 5.42 10.55 -8.16
N GLN A 58 4.10 10.71 -8.34
CA GLN A 58 3.53 11.17 -9.60
C GLN A 58 3.97 12.58 -9.95
N ASN A 59 4.02 13.49 -8.98
CA ASN A 59 4.54 14.85 -9.19
C ASN A 59 6.04 14.84 -9.54
N GLU A 60 6.84 13.99 -8.91
CA GLU A 60 8.26 13.80 -9.28
C GLU A 60 8.38 13.26 -10.70
N SER A 61 7.63 12.19 -11.03
CA SER A 61 7.60 11.58 -12.35
C SER A 61 7.21 12.57 -13.45
N GLN A 62 6.20 13.42 -13.20
CA GLN A 62 5.80 14.47 -14.15
C GLN A 62 6.92 15.51 -14.38
N ARG A 63 7.65 15.90 -13.34
CA ARG A 63 8.78 16.83 -13.49
C ARG A 63 9.90 16.22 -14.32
N LEU A 64 10.25 14.96 -14.05
CA LEU A 64 11.24 14.22 -14.82
C LEU A 64 10.78 14.04 -16.28
N ALA A 65 9.50 13.71 -16.51
CA ALA A 65 8.94 13.60 -17.84
C ALA A 65 8.99 14.91 -18.63
N LEU A 66 8.68 16.05 -17.99
CA LEU A 66 8.78 17.37 -18.61
C LEU A 66 10.23 17.71 -18.96
N GLN A 67 11.17 17.39 -18.07
CA GLN A 67 12.60 17.57 -18.32
C GLN A 67 13.10 16.68 -19.47
N LEU A 68 12.60 15.45 -19.56
CA LEU A 68 12.86 14.54 -20.68
C LEU A 68 12.08 14.89 -21.94
N ALA A 69 11.02 15.70 -21.89
CA ALA A 69 10.32 16.17 -23.08
C ALA A 69 11.02 17.40 -23.71
N ASP A 70 11.81 18.13 -22.92
CA ASP A 70 12.56 19.29 -23.38
C ASP A 70 13.71 18.88 -24.33
N ALA A 71 13.54 19.23 -25.61
CA ALA A 71 14.54 18.99 -26.65
C ALA A 71 15.85 19.76 -26.41
N GLN A 72 15.84 20.88 -25.69
CA GLN A 72 17.06 21.56 -25.27
C GLN A 72 17.80 20.77 -24.19
N PHE A 73 17.08 20.12 -23.27
CA PHE A 73 17.71 19.25 -22.29
C PHE A 73 18.40 18.06 -22.97
N LYS A 74 17.73 17.38 -23.90
CA LYS A 74 18.34 16.25 -24.63
C LYS A 74 19.54 16.64 -25.49
N SER A 75 19.52 17.83 -26.09
CA SER A 75 20.59 18.27 -26.99
C SER A 75 21.78 18.91 -26.27
N ARG A 76 21.58 19.47 -25.07
CA ARG A 76 22.65 20.16 -24.31
C ARG A 76 23.18 19.35 -23.12
N ALA A 77 22.40 18.41 -22.57
CA ALA A 77 22.86 17.57 -21.48
C ALA A 77 23.80 16.48 -21.99
N ALA A 78 24.76 16.09 -21.14
CA ALA A 78 25.62 14.95 -21.43
C ALA A 78 24.77 13.67 -21.57
N PRO A 79 25.13 12.72 -22.45
CA PRO A 79 24.40 11.47 -22.64
C PRO A 79 24.17 10.71 -21.33
N ASP A 80 25.18 10.68 -20.45
CA ASP A 80 25.08 10.04 -19.14
C ASP A 80 24.01 10.70 -18.26
N LYS A 81 23.91 12.04 -18.29
CA LYS A 81 22.91 12.78 -17.51
C LYS A 81 21.49 12.56 -18.04
N VAL A 82 21.32 12.38 -19.36
CA VAL A 82 20.01 12.03 -19.94
C VAL A 82 19.63 10.62 -19.49
N ARG A 83 20.56 9.66 -19.56
CA ARG A 83 20.32 8.28 -19.11
C ARG A 83 19.97 8.20 -17.63
N ASP A 84 20.69 8.92 -16.77
CA ASP A 84 20.40 8.95 -15.32
C ASP A 84 18.97 9.46 -15.04
N VAL A 85 18.49 10.45 -15.79
CA VAL A 85 17.13 10.99 -15.65
C VAL A 85 16.08 10.00 -16.20
N GLU A 86 16.39 9.31 -17.30
CA GLU A 86 15.53 8.24 -17.84
C GLU A 86 15.43 7.04 -16.89
N ASP A 87 16.55 6.58 -16.34
CA ASP A 87 16.62 5.51 -15.35
C ASP A 87 15.82 5.90 -14.10
N ARG A 88 16.02 7.13 -13.62
CA ARG A 88 15.26 7.64 -12.47
C ARG A 88 13.76 7.71 -12.75
N PHE A 89 13.36 8.14 -13.94
CA PHE A 89 11.96 8.16 -14.35
C PHE A 89 11.36 6.74 -14.35
N ALA A 90 12.08 5.76 -14.88
CA ALA A 90 11.67 4.36 -14.90
C ALA A 90 11.55 3.77 -13.48
N GLU A 91 12.51 4.04 -12.59
CA GLU A 91 12.45 3.63 -11.18
C GLU A 91 11.20 4.16 -10.48
N VAL A 92 10.91 5.46 -10.63
CA VAL A 92 9.75 6.11 -10.02
C VAL A 92 8.46 5.49 -10.58
N ALA A 93 8.39 5.17 -11.88
CA ALA A 93 7.24 4.50 -12.48
C ALA A 93 7.00 3.10 -11.89
N VAL A 94 8.07 2.31 -11.68
CA VAL A 94 7.99 0.99 -11.03
C VAL A 94 7.47 1.12 -9.59
N GLN A 95 7.95 2.11 -8.84
CA GLN A 95 7.48 2.37 -7.48
C GLN A 95 5.99 2.72 -7.43
N ILE A 96 5.53 3.60 -8.33
CA ILE A 96 4.11 3.96 -8.45
C ILE A 96 3.27 2.71 -8.77
N ALA A 97 3.71 1.87 -9.69
CA ALA A 97 3.01 0.63 -10.03
C ALA A 97 2.94 -0.37 -8.86
N ALA A 98 3.99 -0.45 -8.04
CA ALA A 98 3.97 -1.25 -6.81
C ALA A 98 2.98 -0.70 -5.78
N LEU A 99 2.96 0.63 -5.60
CA LEU A 99 2.01 1.32 -4.70
C LEU A 99 0.56 1.10 -5.13
N ASN A 100 0.25 1.22 -6.42
CA ASN A 100 -1.10 0.98 -6.94
C ASN A 100 -1.55 -0.47 -6.68
N ARG A 101 -0.69 -1.45 -6.97
CA ARG A 101 -0.98 -2.87 -6.65
C ARG A 101 -1.29 -3.09 -5.17
N HIS A 102 -0.57 -2.40 -4.29
CA HIS A 102 -0.82 -2.50 -2.85
C HIS A 102 -2.16 -1.86 -2.47
N MET A 103 -2.53 -0.73 -3.09
CA MET A 103 -3.84 -0.09 -2.87
C MET A 103 -5.00 -0.95 -3.40
N ASP A 104 -4.83 -1.62 -4.54
CA ASP A 104 -5.84 -2.51 -5.11
C ASP A 104 -6.11 -3.71 -4.20
N ALA A 105 -5.07 -4.24 -3.54
CA ALA A 105 -5.21 -5.32 -2.56
C ALA A 105 -5.93 -4.90 -1.25
N LEU A 106 -6.10 -3.59 -1.03
CA LEU A 106 -6.83 -3.02 0.11
C LEU A 106 -8.27 -2.59 -0.26
N SER A 107 -8.73 -2.91 -1.48
CA SER A 107 -10.09 -2.65 -1.98
C SER A 107 -11.02 -3.84 -1.73
#